data_AF-A0A3N5B5W5-F1
#
_entry.id   AF-A0A3N5B5W5-F1
#
_cell.length_a   1.000
_cell.length_b   1.000
_cell.length_c   1.000
_cell.angle_alpha   90.00
_cell.angle_beta   90.00
_cell.angle_gamma   90.00
#
_symmetry.space_group_name_H-M   'P 1'
#
loop_
_entity.id
_entity.type
_entity.pdbx_description
1 polymer ?
#
loop_
_entity_poly.entity_id
_entity_poly.type
_entity_poly.pdbx_seq_one_letter_code
_entity_poly.pdbx_strand_id
1 'polypeptide(L)'
;MDKKWIVLTIFLVIFGFLILNGLNNSIHVGDSYFSLPEGYVEGNIVKYNDVNITNGTTSLRIIEYNDNNIQEHIDKYVNYSTNHNYSTKINNFNVDGMNVYKSEIIQNNKTFHYWFIKKDKVYEIVTWDGNSYTDNTVFNLIKSN
;
A
#
# COMPACT_ATOMS: atom_id res chain seq x y z
N MET A 1 -8.83 -20.55 40.62
CA MET A 1 -7.86 -20.14 39.59
C MET A 1 -7.54 -18.68 39.82
N ASP A 2 -6.30 -18.32 40.18
CA ASP A 2 -5.98 -16.93 40.53
C ASP A 2 -6.13 -16.01 39.33
N LYS A 3 -6.66 -14.80 39.58
CA LYS A 3 -6.85 -13.76 38.56
C LYS A 3 -5.57 -13.46 37.76
N LYS A 4 -4.38 -13.66 38.36
CA LYS A 4 -3.08 -13.51 37.69
C LYS A 4 -2.85 -14.52 36.57
N TRP A 5 -3.29 -15.76 36.74
CA TRP A 5 -3.17 -16.80 35.72
C TRP A 5 -4.16 -16.58 34.57
N ILE A 6 -5.35 -16.02 34.86
CA ILE A 6 -6.34 -15.66 33.84
C ILE A 6 -5.81 -14.53 32.95
N VAL A 7 -5.23 -13.47 33.54
CA VAL A 7 -4.64 -12.35 32.78
C VAL A 7 -3.46 -12.82 31.92
N LEU A 8 -2.57 -13.66 32.46
CA LEU A 8 -1.45 -14.20 31.70
C LEU A 8 -1.91 -15.07 30.52
N THR A 9 -2.95 -15.87 30.73
CA THR A 9 -3.52 -16.73 29.67
C THR A 9 -4.18 -15.89 28.58
N ILE A 10 -4.95 -14.86 28.94
CA ILE A 10 -5.55 -13.93 27.96
C ILE A 10 -4.45 -13.19 27.19
N PHE A 11 -3.40 -12.72 27.87
CA PHE A 11 -2.28 -12.06 27.21
C PHE A 11 -1.55 -12.98 26.24
N LEU A 12 -1.27 -14.24 26.61
CA LEU A 12 -0.64 -15.22 25.73
C LEU A 12 -1.53 -15.65 24.56
N VAL A 13 -2.85 -15.71 24.75
CA VAL A 13 -3.79 -16.01 23.65
C VAL A 13 -3.85 -14.84 22.67
N ILE A 14 -3.92 -13.59 23.14
CA ILE A 14 -3.93 -12.40 22.27
C ILE A 14 -2.58 -12.22 21.58
N PHE A 15 -1.48 -12.35 22.31
CA PHE A 15 -0.12 -12.24 21.77
C PHE A 15 0.21 -13.39 20.82
N GLY A 16 -0.27 -14.61 21.11
CA GLY A 16 -0.19 -15.76 20.23
C GLY A 16 -1.02 -15.59 18.96
N PHE A 17 -2.20 -14.96 19.04
CA PHE A 17 -3.03 -14.62 17.86
C PHE A 17 -2.36 -13.55 16.99
N LEU A 18 -1.69 -12.56 17.61
CA LEU A 18 -0.90 -11.55 16.91
C LEU A 18 0.35 -12.16 16.24
N ILE A 19 1.04 -13.09 16.89
CA ILE A 19 2.20 -13.79 16.31
C ILE A 19 1.78 -14.79 15.23
N LEU A 20 0.65 -15.50 15.37
CA LEU A 20 0.17 -16.43 14.33
C LEU A 20 -0.24 -15.73 13.04
N ASN A 21 -0.83 -14.53 13.13
CA ASN A 21 -1.09 -13.71 11.94
C ASN A 21 0.20 -13.16 11.30
N GLY A 22 1.31 -13.14 12.04
CA GLY A 22 2.64 -12.78 11.55
C GLY A 22 3.31 -13.82 10.65
N LEU A 23 2.76 -15.03 10.53
CA LEU A 23 3.39 -16.15 9.81
C LEU A 23 3.06 -16.20 8.30
N ASN A 24 2.06 -15.45 7.84
CA ASN A 24 1.78 -15.23 6.42
C ASN A 24 1.56 -13.72 6.18
N ASN A 25 2.63 -12.93 6.34
CA ASN A 25 2.60 -11.48 6.11
C ASN A 25 2.62 -11.16 4.61
N SER A 26 1.69 -11.70 3.84
CA SER A 26 1.52 -11.34 2.43
C SER A 26 0.06 -11.22 2.08
N ILE A 27 -0.25 -10.25 1.23
CA ILE A 27 -1.59 -10.07 0.67
C ILE A 27 -1.59 -10.38 -0.82
N HIS A 28 -2.74 -10.80 -1.31
CA HIS A 28 -2.97 -11.05 -2.72
C HIS A 28 -3.74 -9.88 -3.32
N VAL A 29 -3.18 -9.28 -4.38
CA VAL A 29 -3.84 -8.20 -5.12
C VAL A 29 -3.76 -8.56 -6.60
N GLY A 30 -4.90 -8.93 -7.18
CA GLY A 30 -4.93 -9.37 -8.56
C GLY A 30 -4.06 -10.61 -8.77
N ASP A 31 -3.13 -10.57 -9.71
CA ASP A 31 -2.23 -11.66 -10.07
C ASP A 31 -0.92 -11.69 -9.25
N SER A 32 -0.76 -10.80 -8.27
CA SER A 32 0.47 -10.67 -7.48
C SER A 32 0.28 -10.79 -5.97
N TYR A 33 1.34 -11.27 -5.32
CA TYR A 33 1.49 -11.21 -3.87
C TYR A 33 2.38 -10.03 -3.48
N PHE A 34 2.08 -9.43 -2.33
CA PHE A 34 2.88 -8.36 -1.72
C PHE A 34 3.16 -8.73 -0.28
N SER A 35 4.44 -8.71 0.13
CA SER A 35 4.76 -8.92 1.53
C SER A 35 4.38 -7.67 2.32
N LEU A 36 3.55 -7.84 3.34
CA LEU A 36 3.13 -6.76 4.21
C LEU A 36 4.33 -6.21 5.00
N PRO A 37 4.51 -4.88 5.03
CA PRO A 37 5.46 -4.24 5.92
C PRO A 37 5.15 -4.56 7.39
N GLU A 38 6.16 -4.48 8.25
CA GLU A 38 5.99 -4.73 9.67
C GLU A 38 4.88 -3.85 10.28
N GLY A 39 3.98 -4.47 11.04
CA GLY A 39 2.86 -3.80 11.68
C GLY A 39 1.67 -3.49 10.76
N TYR A 40 1.80 -3.68 9.45
CA TYR A 40 0.65 -3.61 8.54
C TYR A 40 -0.13 -4.90 8.56
N VAL A 41 -1.46 -4.77 8.57
CA VAL A 41 -2.41 -5.85 8.40
C VAL A 41 -3.27 -5.58 7.17
N GLU A 42 -3.83 -6.64 6.60
CA GLU A 42 -4.89 -6.52 5.61
C GLU A 42 -6.09 -5.80 6.25
N GLY A 43 -6.50 -4.70 5.62
CA GLY A 43 -7.69 -3.95 6.00
C GLY A 43 -8.92 -4.47 5.26
N ASN A 44 -9.79 -3.57 4.82
CA ASN A 44 -10.96 -3.94 4.04
C ASN A 44 -10.57 -4.24 2.58
N ILE A 45 -10.92 -5.44 2.11
CA ILE A 45 -10.92 -5.79 0.69
C ILE A 45 -12.08 -5.07 0.02
N VAL A 46 -11.78 -4.18 -0.92
CA VAL A 46 -12.81 -3.53 -1.74
C VAL A 46 -13.18 -4.49 -2.88
N LYS A 47 -12.16 -5.06 -3.54
CA LYS A 47 -12.25 -6.13 -4.57
C LYS A 47 -10.96 -6.96 -4.58
N TYR A 48 -10.97 -8.09 -5.28
CA TYR A 48 -9.79 -8.95 -5.46
C TYR A 48 -8.54 -8.21 -5.98
N ASN A 49 -8.73 -7.21 -6.84
CA ASN A 49 -7.67 -6.39 -7.42
C ASN A 49 -7.51 -5.04 -6.71
N ASP A 50 -8.10 -4.85 -5.52
CA ASP A 50 -8.21 -3.57 -4.83
C ASP A 50 -8.30 -3.77 -3.31
N VAL A 51 -7.14 -3.68 -2.66
CA VAL A 51 -6.94 -4.05 -1.26
C VAL A 51 -6.40 -2.87 -0.46
N ASN A 52 -6.98 -2.64 0.72
CA ASN A 52 -6.43 -1.70 1.69
C ASN A 52 -5.59 -2.42 2.73
N ILE A 53 -4.50 -1.81 3.16
CA ILE A 53 -3.68 -2.25 4.30
C ILE A 53 -3.46 -1.10 5.26
N THR A 54 -3.33 -1.39 6.55
CA THR A 54 -3.12 -0.37 7.57
C THR A 54 -2.31 -0.88 8.74
N ASN A 55 -1.58 0.01 9.41
CA ASN A 55 -0.94 -0.24 10.70
C ASN A 55 -1.64 0.52 11.86
N GLY A 56 -2.86 1.03 11.62
CA GLY A 56 -3.62 1.84 12.57
C GLY A 56 -3.28 3.34 12.57
N THR A 57 -2.13 3.75 12.01
CA THR A 57 -1.76 5.16 11.86
C THR A 57 -1.76 5.63 10.42
N THR A 58 -1.46 4.72 9.48
CA THR A 58 -1.35 5.00 8.06
C THR A 58 -2.10 3.93 7.29
N SER A 59 -2.73 4.30 6.19
CA SER A 59 -3.43 3.37 5.30
C SER A 59 -2.89 3.49 3.89
N LEU A 60 -2.70 2.35 3.22
CA LEU A 60 -2.32 2.25 1.83
C LEU A 60 -3.40 1.47 1.09
N ARG A 61 -3.70 1.87 -0.14
CA ARG A 61 -4.57 1.12 -1.05
C ARG A 61 -3.74 0.64 -2.23
N ILE A 62 -3.84 -0.63 -2.57
CA ILE A 62 -3.10 -1.27 -3.66
C ILE A 62 -4.11 -1.76 -4.67
N ILE A 63 -3.96 -1.32 -5.92
CA ILE A 63 -4.88 -1.57 -7.01
C ILE A 63 -4.11 -2.20 -8.17
N GLU A 64 -4.66 -3.26 -8.76
CA GLU A 64 -4.20 -3.79 -10.05
C GLU A 64 -5.16 -3.39 -11.17
N TYR A 65 -4.59 -2.94 -12.28
CA TYR A 65 -5.29 -2.71 -13.54
C TYR A 65 -4.96 -3.80 -14.56
N ASN A 66 -5.98 -4.23 -15.31
CA ASN A 66 -5.86 -5.29 -16.31
C ASN A 66 -5.25 -4.79 -17.65
N ASP A 67 -4.17 -4.03 -17.57
CA ASP A 67 -3.40 -3.47 -18.68
C ASP A 67 -1.96 -3.17 -18.23
N ASN A 68 -1.08 -2.80 -19.16
CA ASN A 68 0.30 -2.39 -18.87
C ASN A 68 0.61 -0.93 -19.26
N ASN A 69 -0.43 -0.12 -19.48
CA ASN A 69 -0.27 1.24 -20.01
C ASN A 69 -0.19 2.26 -18.87
N ILE A 70 0.96 2.31 -18.18
CA ILE A 70 1.20 3.26 -17.09
C ILE A 70 0.90 4.70 -17.48
N GLN A 71 1.29 5.12 -18.69
CA GLN A 71 1.16 6.51 -19.11
C GLN A 71 -0.31 6.94 -19.16
N GLU A 72 -1.21 6.06 -19.59
CA GLU A 72 -2.65 6.35 -19.60
C GLU A 72 -3.20 6.56 -18.19
N HIS A 73 -2.75 5.80 -17.19
CA HIS A 73 -3.16 6.00 -15.79
C HIS A 73 -2.62 7.31 -15.23
N ILE A 74 -1.36 7.66 -15.53
CA ILE A 74 -0.76 8.94 -15.15
C ILE A 74 -1.52 10.10 -15.81
N ASP A 75 -1.79 10.03 -17.10
CA ASP A 75 -2.48 11.09 -17.85
C ASP A 75 -3.91 11.29 -17.35
N LYS A 76 -4.63 10.20 -17.05
CA LYS A 76 -5.95 10.26 -16.40
C LYS A 76 -5.88 10.97 -15.06
N TYR A 77 -4.88 10.65 -14.24
CA TYR A 77 -4.69 11.28 -12.94
C TYR A 77 -4.35 12.77 -13.07
N VAL A 78 -3.41 13.13 -13.95
CA VAL A 78 -3.03 14.53 -14.21
C VAL A 78 -4.24 15.33 -14.71
N ASN A 79 -5.00 14.79 -15.66
CA ASN A 79 -6.21 15.45 -16.17
C ASN A 79 -7.27 15.61 -15.07
N TYR A 80 -7.48 14.58 -14.24
CA TYR A 80 -8.35 14.68 -13.06
C TYR A 80 -7.90 15.82 -12.15
N SER A 81 -6.62 15.86 -11.79
CA SER A 81 -6.05 16.91 -10.94
C SER A 81 -6.21 18.31 -11.54
N THR A 82 -5.92 18.47 -12.84
CA THR A 82 -6.09 19.76 -13.54
C THR A 82 -7.54 20.22 -13.50
N ASN A 83 -8.50 19.33 -13.76
CA ASN A 83 -9.94 19.66 -13.72
C ASN A 83 -10.43 20.06 -12.32
N HIS A 84 -9.70 19.68 -11.27
CA HIS A 84 -9.97 20.06 -9.88
C HIS A 84 -9.07 21.20 -9.38
N ASN A 85 -8.31 21.85 -10.26
CA ASN A 85 -7.34 22.90 -9.94
C ASN A 85 -6.25 22.47 -8.94
N TYR A 86 -5.87 21.20 -8.94
CA TYR A 86 -4.76 20.67 -8.15
C TYR A 86 -3.44 20.82 -8.89
N SER A 87 -2.42 21.35 -8.21
CA SER A 87 -1.05 21.29 -8.72
C SER A 87 -0.49 19.89 -8.47
N THR A 88 -0.05 19.23 -9.54
CA THR A 88 0.47 17.85 -9.49
C THR A 88 1.90 17.82 -10.02
N LYS A 89 2.79 17.17 -9.27
CA LYS A 89 4.15 16.87 -9.72
C LYS A 89 4.30 15.38 -9.95
N ILE A 90 4.79 14.98 -11.12
CA ILE A 90 5.15 13.60 -11.43
C ILE A 90 6.68 13.48 -11.39
N ASN A 91 7.19 12.48 -10.67
CA ASN A 91 8.58 12.08 -10.72
C ASN A 91 8.66 10.57 -10.98
N ASN A 92 9.78 10.11 -11.54
CA ASN A 92 10.05 8.69 -11.66
C ASN A 92 11.38 8.34 -10.98
N PHE A 93 11.49 7.11 -10.50
CA PHE A 93 12.69 6.56 -9.88
C PHE A 93 12.73 5.05 -10.04
N ASN A 94 13.90 4.46 -9.79
CA ASN A 94 14.09 3.02 -9.84
C ASN A 94 13.98 2.41 -8.43
N VAL A 95 13.19 1.35 -8.29
CA VAL A 95 13.11 0.53 -7.08
C VAL A 95 13.40 -0.91 -7.48
N ASP A 96 14.61 -1.38 -7.17
CA ASP A 96 15.03 -2.77 -7.43
C ASP A 96 14.82 -3.21 -8.89
N GLY A 97 15.28 -2.38 -9.83
CA GLY A 97 15.12 -2.64 -11.26
C GLY A 97 13.76 -2.25 -11.83
N MET A 98 12.73 -2.01 -11.01
CA MET A 98 11.42 -1.52 -11.47
C MET A 98 11.41 0.01 -11.60
N ASN A 99 10.88 0.51 -12.72
CA ASN A 99 10.59 1.93 -12.89
C ASN A 99 9.26 2.26 -12.21
N VAL A 100 9.29 3.19 -11.26
CA VAL A 100 8.15 3.59 -10.46
C VAL A 100 7.88 5.08 -10.70
N TYR A 101 6.63 5.42 -10.97
CA TYR A 101 6.17 6.79 -11.14
C TYR A 101 5.42 7.22 -9.89
N LYS A 102 5.72 8.40 -9.38
CA LYS A 102 5.10 8.98 -8.18
C LYS A 102 4.47 10.31 -8.51
N SER A 103 3.20 10.49 -8.16
CA SER A 103 2.57 11.80 -8.11
C SER A 103 2.60 12.40 -6.71
N GLU A 104 2.67 13.72 -6.63
CA GLU A 104 2.41 14.52 -5.43
C GLU A 104 1.39 15.61 -5.77
N ILE A 105 0.23 15.63 -5.10
CA ILE A 105 -0.66 16.79 -5.09
C ILE A 105 -0.15 17.81 -4.08
N ILE A 106 0.06 19.05 -4.55
CA ILE A 106 0.54 20.17 -3.74
C ILE A 106 -0.66 20.98 -3.22
N GLN A 107 -1.50 20.38 -2.37
CA GLN A 107 -2.58 21.06 -1.62
C GLN A 107 -2.80 20.39 -0.24
N ASN A 108 -3.49 21.09 0.66
CA ASN A 108 -3.76 20.85 2.10
C ASN A 108 -3.59 19.42 2.68
N ASN A 109 -3.95 18.36 1.95
CA ASN A 109 -3.63 16.97 2.28
C ASN A 109 -2.83 16.33 1.14
N LYS A 110 -1.65 15.80 1.45
CA LYS A 110 -0.78 15.21 0.44
C LYS A 110 -1.20 13.78 0.11
N THR A 111 -1.94 13.63 -0.99
CA THR A 111 -2.17 12.33 -1.60
C THR A 111 -1.03 12.01 -2.55
N PHE A 112 -0.50 10.79 -2.46
CA PHE A 112 0.51 10.27 -3.37
C PHE A 112 0.03 9.00 -4.04
N HIS A 113 0.30 8.90 -5.33
CA HIS A 113 0.03 7.71 -6.13
C HIS A 113 1.35 7.20 -6.69
N TYR A 114 1.51 5.88 -6.67
CA TYR A 114 2.70 5.19 -7.15
C TYR A 114 2.29 4.18 -8.21
N TRP A 115 2.75 4.33 -9.45
CA TRP A 115 2.48 3.39 -10.53
C TRP A 115 3.73 2.62 -10.94
N PHE A 116 3.60 1.32 -11.14
CA PHE A 116 4.67 0.44 -11.61
C PHE A 116 4.09 -0.77 -12.36
N ILE A 117 4.90 -1.40 -13.21
CA ILE A 117 4.52 -2.62 -13.93
C ILE A 117 5.06 -3.83 -13.19
N LYS A 118 4.20 -4.82 -12.98
CA LYS A 118 4.58 -6.15 -12.50
C LYS A 118 3.71 -7.19 -13.21
N LYS A 119 4.32 -8.29 -13.69
CA LYS A 119 3.63 -9.35 -14.45
C LYS A 119 2.74 -8.83 -15.59
N ASP A 120 3.22 -7.86 -16.36
CA ASP A 120 2.48 -7.20 -17.44
C ASP A 120 1.17 -6.51 -17.01
N LYS A 121 1.06 -6.13 -15.73
CA LYS A 121 -0.04 -5.35 -15.17
C LYS A 121 0.45 -4.06 -14.53
N VAL A 122 -0.33 -3.00 -14.62
CA VAL A 122 -0.12 -1.78 -13.85
C VAL A 122 -0.64 -2.01 -12.43
N TYR A 123 0.22 -1.72 -11.46
CA TYR A 123 -0.18 -1.58 -10.07
C TYR A 123 -0.12 -0.12 -9.66
N GLU A 124 -1.08 0.29 -8.86
CA GLU A 124 -1.13 1.60 -8.21
C GLU A 124 -1.15 1.44 -6.70
N ILE A 125 -0.29 2.17 -6.00
CA ILE A 125 -0.37 2.31 -4.55
C ILE A 125 -0.76 3.75 -4.22
N VAL A 126 -1.85 3.92 -3.46
CA VAL A 126 -2.36 5.22 -3.04
C VAL A 126 -2.17 5.39 -1.54
N THR A 127 -1.75 6.59 -1.12
CA THR A 127 -1.62 6.99 0.28
C THR A 127 -2.06 8.44 0.48
N TRP A 128 -2.63 8.72 1.66
CA TRP A 128 -3.19 10.03 2.02
C TRP A 128 -2.34 10.79 3.06
N ASP A 129 -1.26 10.18 3.53
CA ASP A 129 -0.35 10.74 4.55
C ASP A 129 1.11 10.60 4.09
N GLY A 130 1.44 11.17 2.93
CA GLY A 130 2.80 11.00 2.43
C GLY A 130 3.82 11.83 3.20
N ASN A 131 4.59 11.09 3.97
CA ASN A 131 5.81 11.48 4.63
C ASN A 131 6.92 10.47 4.22
N SER A 132 8.16 10.68 4.65
CA SER A 132 9.28 9.81 4.29
C SER A 132 9.14 8.36 4.78
N TYR A 133 8.41 8.11 5.88
CA TYR A 133 8.10 6.76 6.34
C TYR A 133 7.18 6.05 5.34
N THR A 134 6.14 6.74 4.87
CA THR A 134 5.20 6.21 3.87
C THR A 134 5.90 5.85 2.56
N ASP A 135 6.85 6.67 2.07
CA ASP A 135 7.65 6.37 0.88
C ASP A 135 8.42 5.05 1.04
N ASN A 136 9.12 4.87 2.17
CA ASN A 136 9.87 3.65 2.46
C ASN A 136 8.97 2.41 2.51
N THR A 137 7.79 2.53 3.12
CA THR A 137 6.80 1.45 3.19
C THR A 137 6.35 1.04 1.79
N VAL A 138 6.06 2.00 0.91
CA VAL A 138 5.70 1.73 -0.49
C VAL A 138 6.85 1.05 -1.23
N PHE A 139 8.09 1.52 -1.04
CA PHE A 139 9.24 0.89 -1.70
C PHE A 139 9.49 -0.53 -1.22
N ASN A 140 9.28 -0.82 0.07
CA ASN A 140 9.40 -2.18 0.59
C ASN A 140 8.32 -3.11 0.02
N LEU A 141 7.07 -2.61 -0.15
CA LEU A 141 6.01 -3.36 -0.83
C LEU A 141 6.42 -3.72 -2.26
N ILE A 142 6.96 -2.75 -3.01
CA ILE A 142 7.43 -2.94 -4.38
C ILE A 142 8.58 -3.97 -4.42
N LYS A 143 9.59 -3.83 -3.56
CA LYS A 143 10.76 -4.72 -3.47
C LYS A 143 10.47 -6.15 -3.05
N SER A 144 9.36 -6.42 -2.37
CA SER A 144 9.13 -7.68 -1.66
C SER A 144 8.92 -8.92 -2.55
N ASN A 145 9.41 -8.91 -3.80
CA ASN A 145 9.30 -9.97 -4.78
C ASN A 145 10.56 -10.13 -5.62
#